data_AF-A0A1L3MDF8-F1
#
_entry.id   AF-A0A1L3MDF8-F1
#
_cell.length_a   1.000
_cell.length_b   1.000
_cell.length_c   1.000
_cell.angle_alpha   90.00
_cell.angle_beta   90.00
_cell.angle_gamma   90.00
#
_symmetry.space_group_name_H-M   'P 1'
#
loop_
_entity.id
_entity.type
_entity.pdbx_description
1 polymer ?
#
loop_
_entity_poly.entity_id
_entity_poly.type
_entity_poly.pdbx_seq_one_letter_code
_entity_poly.pdbx_strand_id
1 'polypeptide(L)'
;MVALVVSLCGALALAAVTWVPPALGRDSGLRPVQPGLLVVAPEAAGVVTLGRGRAVQLDDSGLRVTHRGDRLLRTVRMGSPVSALLGRVEGRGERRREEVTHTLADLEIDRLAIRPGEATWSGRLTGDDRELPITLTVRLEGLHVTLTAEAKGADALVVHSHQELATRGLGSGLPERLLRQRAWWVGSGPGPVTEAYSTSLGTLVGVGPRGSARGVDLRRMGHTDLHVWSSSATVTVTSYRRMVEE
;
A
#
# COMPACT_ATOMS: atom_id res chain seq x y z
N MET A 1 -5.41 0.53 47.22
CA MET A 1 -6.71 0.64 46.51
C MET A 1 -6.78 1.81 45.53
N VAL A 2 -6.49 3.05 45.95
CA VAL A 2 -6.58 4.23 45.07
C VAL A 2 -5.69 4.12 43.81
N ALA A 3 -4.45 3.64 43.95
CA ALA A 3 -3.55 3.45 42.80
C ALA A 3 -4.06 2.42 41.79
N LEU A 4 -4.76 1.36 42.24
CA LEU A 4 -5.36 0.34 41.37
C LEU A 4 -6.54 0.95 40.59
N VAL A 5 -7.40 1.73 41.25
CA VAL A 5 -8.53 2.40 40.61
C VAL A 5 -8.05 3.42 39.58
N VAL A 6 -7.02 4.21 39.91
CA VAL A 6 -6.43 5.18 38.97
C VAL A 6 -5.81 4.50 37.76
N SER A 7 -5.09 3.40 37.96
CA SER A 7 -4.50 2.64 36.84
C SER A 7 -5.55 1.92 35.99
N LEU A 8 -6.62 1.38 36.58
CA LEU A 8 -7.74 0.79 35.84
C LEU A 8 -8.49 1.84 35.02
N CYS A 9 -8.77 3.01 35.61
CA CYS A 9 -9.40 4.13 34.91
C CYS A 9 -8.51 4.67 33.79
N GLY A 10 -7.20 4.76 34.00
CA GLY A 10 -6.23 5.12 32.96
C GLY A 10 -6.22 4.12 31.81
N ALA A 11 -6.22 2.82 32.11
CA ALA A 11 -6.28 1.75 31.11
C ALA A 11 -7.62 1.76 30.34
N LEU A 12 -8.74 1.99 31.03
CA LEU A 12 -10.06 2.11 30.41
C LEU A 12 -10.19 3.37 29.54
N ALA A 13 -9.65 4.50 29.98
CA ALA A 13 -9.61 5.72 29.18
C ALA A 13 -8.76 5.52 27.92
N LEU A 14 -7.59 4.87 28.06
CA LEU A 14 -6.74 4.54 26.92
C LEU A 14 -7.42 3.55 25.97
N ALA A 15 -8.08 2.52 26.50
CA ALA A 15 -8.87 1.57 25.71
C ALA A 15 -10.04 2.27 24.99
N ALA A 16 -10.75 3.17 25.67
CA ALA A 16 -11.84 3.94 25.08
C ALA A 16 -11.32 4.85 23.95
N VAL A 17 -10.24 5.60 24.17
CA VAL A 17 -9.66 6.48 23.14
C VAL A 17 -9.12 5.70 21.93
N THR A 18 -8.64 4.47 22.14
CA THR A 18 -8.10 3.63 21.07
C THR A 18 -9.18 2.84 20.30
N TRP A 19 -10.25 2.39 20.97
CA TRP A 19 -11.27 1.50 20.38
C TRP A 19 -12.58 2.20 19.99
N VAL A 20 -12.98 3.26 20.71
CA VAL A 20 -14.27 3.94 20.46
C VAL A 20 -14.30 4.70 19.14
N PRO A 21 -13.25 5.43 18.69
CA PRO A 21 -13.29 6.09 17.38
C PRO A 21 -13.41 5.14 16.17
N PRO A 22 -12.75 3.95 16.13
CA PRO A 22 -13.04 2.93 15.13
C PRO A 22 -14.47 2.35 15.23
N ALA A 23 -14.98 2.11 16.45
CA ALA A 23 -16.31 1.54 16.67
C ALA A 23 -17.48 2.49 16.37
N LEU A 24 -17.26 3.81 16.52
CA LEU A 24 -18.24 4.86 16.20
C LEU A 24 -18.37 5.14 14.70
N GLY A 25 -17.69 4.37 13.84
CA GLY A 25 -18.10 4.25 12.44
C GLY A 25 -18.25 5.56 11.70
N ARG A 26 -17.27 6.48 11.83
CA ARG A 26 -17.01 7.38 10.69
C ARG A 26 -16.49 6.48 9.58
N ASP A 27 -17.43 5.94 8.80
CA ASP A 27 -17.15 5.15 7.61
C ASP A 27 -16.18 6.00 6.79
N SER A 28 -14.95 5.54 6.70
CA SER A 28 -13.92 6.18 5.89
C SER A 28 -14.30 6.15 4.41
N GLY A 29 -15.34 5.40 4.04
CA GLY A 29 -15.77 5.17 2.68
C GLY A 29 -14.88 4.18 1.94
N LEU A 30 -13.68 3.89 2.45
CA LEU A 30 -12.79 2.85 1.94
C LEU A 30 -13.31 1.47 2.34
N ARG A 31 -13.35 0.54 1.37
CA ARG A 31 -13.75 -0.86 1.57
C ARG A 31 -12.51 -1.69 1.91
N PRO A 32 -12.57 -2.54 2.94
CA PRO A 32 -11.42 -3.34 3.29
C PRO A 32 -11.24 -4.49 2.28
N VAL A 33 -10.07 -4.60 1.65
CA VAL A 33 -9.75 -5.61 0.63
C VAL A 33 -8.80 -6.64 1.25
N GLN A 34 -9.02 -7.93 0.99
CA GLN A 34 -8.07 -8.97 1.42
C GLN A 34 -7.11 -9.28 0.27
N PRO A 35 -5.80 -9.38 0.54
CA PRO A 35 -4.86 -9.95 -0.42
C PRO A 35 -5.23 -11.41 -0.74
N GLY A 36 -5.17 -11.77 -2.02
CA GLY A 36 -5.35 -13.15 -2.47
C GLY A 36 -4.04 -13.94 -2.47
N LEU A 37 -4.03 -15.06 -3.19
CA LEU A 37 -2.86 -15.88 -3.41
C LEU A 37 -1.84 -15.17 -4.31
N LEU A 38 -0.55 -15.42 -4.06
CA LEU A 38 0.53 -15.07 -4.97
C LEU A 38 1.16 -16.36 -5.50
N VAL A 39 1.25 -16.47 -6.82
CA VAL A 39 1.99 -17.54 -7.51
C VAL A 39 2.98 -16.87 -8.45
N VAL A 40 4.26 -17.21 -8.32
CA VAL A 40 5.31 -16.69 -9.21
C VAL A 40 5.98 -17.85 -9.93
N ALA A 41 5.97 -17.82 -11.26
CA ALA A 41 6.66 -18.81 -12.07
C ALA A 41 8.17 -18.82 -11.73
N PRO A 42 8.84 -19.99 -11.69
CA PRO A 42 10.25 -20.09 -11.33
C PRO A 42 11.18 -19.18 -12.14
N GLU A 43 10.88 -18.99 -13.43
CA GLU A 43 11.61 -18.10 -14.34
C GLU A 43 11.39 -16.61 -14.09
N ALA A 44 10.32 -16.24 -13.39
CA ALA A 44 9.97 -14.86 -13.04
C ALA A 44 10.36 -14.50 -11.59
N ALA A 45 10.63 -15.50 -10.77
CA ALA A 45 11.04 -15.34 -9.37
C ALA A 45 12.53 -14.95 -9.27
N GLY A 46 12.85 -14.04 -8.34
CA GLY A 46 14.23 -13.73 -8.00
C GLY A 46 14.52 -12.27 -7.67
N VAL A 47 15.82 -11.95 -7.64
CA VAL A 47 16.34 -10.62 -7.27
C VAL A 47 16.85 -9.91 -8.53
N VAL A 48 16.39 -8.69 -8.75
CA VAL A 48 16.85 -7.82 -9.83
C VAL A 48 17.53 -6.59 -9.23
N THR A 49 18.74 -6.30 -9.71
CA THR A 49 19.49 -5.10 -9.29
C THR A 49 19.02 -3.89 -10.10
N LEU A 50 18.54 -2.85 -9.41
CA LEU A 50 18.12 -1.58 -10.01
C LEU A 50 19.29 -0.58 -10.15
N GLY A 51 20.46 -0.95 -9.64
CA GLY A 51 21.66 -0.13 -9.64
C GLY A 51 21.87 0.65 -8.34
N ARG A 52 23.07 1.20 -8.17
CA ARG A 52 23.49 1.98 -6.98
C ARG A 52 23.23 1.24 -5.65
N GLY A 53 23.33 -0.09 -5.65
CA GLY A 53 23.07 -0.93 -4.46
C GLY A 53 21.59 -1.11 -4.11
N ARG A 54 20.65 -0.73 -4.98
CA ARG A 54 19.22 -1.03 -4.84
C ARG A 54 18.88 -2.30 -5.59
N ALA A 55 18.00 -3.09 -4.99
CA ALA A 55 17.46 -4.29 -5.62
C ALA A 55 15.97 -4.41 -5.33
N VAL A 56 15.27 -5.08 -6.22
CA VAL A 56 13.89 -5.50 -6.05
C VAL A 56 13.83 -7.01 -6.18
N GLN A 57 12.96 -7.63 -5.41
CA GLN A 57 12.72 -9.05 -5.47
C GLN A 57 11.23 -9.32 -5.45
N LEU A 58 10.81 -10.29 -6.25
CA LEU A 58 9.48 -10.87 -6.23
C LEU A 58 9.64 -12.39 -6.22
N ASP A 59 8.97 -13.03 -5.28
CA ASP A 59 8.81 -14.47 -5.14
C ASP A 59 7.49 -14.75 -4.41
N ASP A 60 7.18 -16.00 -4.11
CA ASP A 60 5.94 -16.40 -3.43
C ASP A 60 5.78 -15.79 -2.02
N SER A 61 6.83 -15.21 -1.44
CA SER A 61 6.76 -14.49 -0.17
C SER A 61 6.28 -13.04 -0.32
N GLY A 62 6.31 -12.48 -1.53
CA GLY A 62 5.88 -11.12 -1.87
C GLY A 62 6.96 -10.28 -2.54
N LEU A 63 6.63 -9.03 -2.83
CA LEU A 63 7.55 -8.04 -3.39
C LEU A 63 8.32 -7.32 -2.29
N ARG A 64 9.63 -7.16 -2.45
CA ARG A 64 10.48 -6.36 -1.55
C ARG A 64 11.48 -5.51 -2.31
N VAL A 65 11.71 -4.30 -1.83
CA VAL A 65 12.74 -3.39 -2.32
C VAL A 65 13.77 -3.19 -1.21
N THR A 66 15.05 -3.30 -1.57
CA THR A 66 16.17 -3.15 -0.65
C THR A 66 17.22 -2.17 -1.17
N HIS A 67 18.02 -1.64 -0.24
CA HIS A 67 19.20 -0.84 -0.50
C HIS A 67 20.34 -1.34 0.39
N ARG A 68 21.39 -1.93 -0.20
CA ARG A 68 22.54 -2.49 0.54
C ARG A 68 22.14 -3.50 1.63
N GLY A 69 21.09 -4.28 1.40
CA GLY A 69 20.55 -5.26 2.35
C GLY A 69 19.45 -4.70 3.26
N ASP A 70 19.36 -3.38 3.41
CA ASP A 70 18.29 -2.74 4.18
C ASP A 70 16.98 -2.69 3.38
N ARG A 71 15.88 -3.07 4.00
CA ARG A 71 14.54 -3.01 3.41
C ARG A 71 14.01 -1.58 3.32
N LEU A 72 13.63 -1.15 2.11
CA LEU A 72 12.97 0.13 1.87
C LEU A 72 11.45 -0.01 1.83
N LEU A 73 10.97 -1.10 1.22
CA LEU A 73 9.57 -1.45 1.06
C LEU A 73 9.44 -2.98 1.10
N ARG A 74 8.32 -3.46 1.61
CA ARG A 74 7.84 -4.82 1.34
C ARG A 74 6.32 -4.82 1.24
N THR A 75 5.79 -5.73 0.45
CA THR A 75 4.37 -6.01 0.39
C THR A 75 3.95 -6.96 1.51
N VAL A 76 2.66 -7.28 1.55
CA VAL A 76 2.13 -8.35 2.41
C VAL A 76 2.94 -9.65 2.22
N ARG A 77 3.07 -10.41 3.30
CA ARG A 77 3.83 -11.67 3.32
C ARG A 77 2.92 -12.81 2.86
N MET A 78 3.41 -13.65 1.94
CA MET A 78 2.70 -14.84 1.44
C MET A 78 1.28 -14.51 0.93
N GLY A 79 1.17 -13.46 0.12
CA GLY A 79 -0.09 -13.03 -0.47
C GLY A 79 0.15 -12.06 -1.61
N SER A 80 -0.87 -11.86 -2.43
CA SER A 80 -0.78 -10.99 -3.59
C SER A 80 -0.40 -9.56 -3.17
N PRO A 81 0.62 -8.94 -3.79
CA PRO A 81 0.99 -7.57 -3.54
C PRO A 81 -0.04 -6.57 -4.08
N VAL A 82 -0.94 -6.99 -4.99
CA VAL A 82 -1.90 -6.12 -5.66
C VAL A 82 -3.22 -6.83 -5.88
N SER A 83 -4.33 -6.14 -5.63
CA SER A 83 -5.66 -6.55 -6.08
C SER A 83 -6.23 -5.55 -7.08
N ALA A 84 -7.03 -6.03 -8.03
CA ALA A 84 -7.85 -5.19 -8.91
C ALA A 84 -9.29 -5.16 -8.40
N LEU A 85 -9.91 -3.99 -8.51
CA LEU A 85 -11.31 -3.78 -8.17
C LEU A 85 -12.08 -3.34 -9.40
N LEU A 86 -13.30 -3.84 -9.52
CA LEU A 86 -14.32 -3.33 -10.44
C LEU A 86 -15.40 -2.64 -9.64
N GLY A 87 -15.81 -1.45 -10.08
CA GLY A 87 -16.78 -0.64 -9.36
C GLY A 87 -16.55 0.85 -9.56
N ARG A 88 -16.86 1.65 -8.53
CA ARG A 88 -16.75 3.11 -8.61
C ARG A 88 -16.49 3.76 -7.26
N VAL A 89 -15.97 4.98 -7.31
CA VAL A 89 -15.90 5.88 -6.16
C VAL A 89 -16.91 7.01 -6.35
N GLU A 90 -17.77 7.22 -5.37
CA GLU A 90 -18.69 8.34 -5.31
C GLU A 90 -18.20 9.41 -4.34
N GLY A 91 -18.76 10.62 -4.44
CA GLY A 91 -18.50 11.71 -3.50
C GLY A 91 -17.18 12.46 -3.76
N ARG A 92 -16.83 13.36 -2.83
CA ARG A 92 -15.63 14.23 -2.91
C ARG A 92 -15.03 14.45 -1.53
N GLY A 93 -13.72 14.67 -1.49
CA GLY A 93 -12.97 14.91 -0.25
C GLY A 93 -13.16 13.78 0.76
N GLU A 94 -13.51 14.14 2.00
CA GLU A 94 -13.74 13.19 3.10
C GLU A 94 -15.07 12.44 3.01
N ARG A 95 -15.99 12.85 2.12
CA ARG A 95 -17.28 12.17 1.90
C ARG A 95 -17.22 11.12 0.80
N ARG A 96 -16.02 10.81 0.30
CA ARG A 96 -15.84 9.80 -0.74
C ARG A 96 -16.21 8.42 -0.21
N ARG A 97 -16.78 7.58 -1.08
CA ARG A 97 -17.17 6.21 -0.75
C ARG A 97 -16.90 5.27 -1.91
N GLU A 98 -16.33 4.12 -1.59
CA GLU A 98 -16.05 3.02 -2.50
C GLU A 98 -17.25 2.09 -2.61
N GLU A 99 -17.64 1.82 -3.85
CA GLU A 99 -18.59 0.80 -4.22
C GLU A 99 -17.88 -0.23 -5.10
N VAL A 100 -17.51 -1.35 -4.47
CA VAL A 100 -16.80 -2.45 -5.12
C VAL A 100 -17.82 -3.51 -5.50
N THR A 101 -17.85 -3.87 -6.78
CA THR A 101 -18.71 -4.92 -7.33
C THR A 101 -17.98 -6.25 -7.41
N HIS A 102 -16.71 -6.23 -7.84
CA HIS A 102 -15.86 -7.41 -7.91
C HIS A 102 -14.45 -7.10 -7.41
N THR A 103 -13.77 -8.13 -6.91
CA THR A 103 -12.37 -8.07 -6.48
C THR A 103 -11.62 -9.23 -7.10
N LEU A 104 -10.54 -8.92 -7.82
CA LEU A 104 -9.61 -9.91 -8.36
C LEU A 104 -8.31 -9.78 -7.57
N ALA A 105 -8.11 -10.68 -6.61
CA ALA A 105 -7.05 -10.58 -5.62
C ALA A 105 -5.93 -11.62 -5.79
N ASP A 106 -6.19 -12.69 -6.54
CA ASP A 106 -5.21 -13.74 -6.78
C ASP A 106 -4.29 -13.33 -7.93
N LEU A 107 -2.99 -13.23 -7.66
CA LEU A 107 -1.98 -12.82 -8.62
C LEU A 107 -1.12 -14.01 -9.04
N GLU A 108 -1.09 -14.26 -10.35
CA GLU A 108 -0.15 -15.17 -11.00
C GLU A 108 0.81 -14.36 -11.88
N ILE A 109 2.11 -14.60 -11.73
CA ILE A 109 3.18 -13.93 -12.47
C ILE A 109 3.93 -14.96 -13.30
N ASP A 110 3.94 -14.75 -14.61
CA ASP A 110 4.50 -15.71 -15.57
C ASP A 110 5.86 -15.26 -16.11
N ARG A 111 6.12 -13.95 -16.14
CA ARG A 111 7.28 -13.38 -16.84
C ARG A 111 7.93 -12.26 -16.07
N LEU A 112 9.25 -12.17 -16.25
CA LEU A 112 10.09 -11.08 -15.80
C LEU A 112 10.91 -10.55 -16.99
N ALA A 113 10.82 -9.25 -17.25
CA ALA A 113 11.71 -8.53 -18.14
C ALA A 113 12.60 -7.58 -17.32
N ILE A 114 13.90 -7.60 -17.61
CA ILE A 114 14.89 -6.78 -16.90
C ILE A 114 15.50 -5.79 -17.89
N ARG A 115 15.55 -4.52 -17.48
CA ARG A 115 16.27 -3.45 -18.18
C ARG A 115 17.16 -2.71 -17.18
N PRO A 116 18.16 -1.93 -17.63
CA PRO A 116 18.97 -1.13 -16.72
C PRO A 116 18.10 -0.23 -15.83
N GLY A 117 18.13 -0.49 -14.51
CA GLY A 117 17.37 0.29 -13.52
C GLY A 117 15.86 -0.02 -13.45
N GLU A 118 15.39 -1.07 -14.12
CA GLU A 118 13.97 -1.42 -14.23
C GLU A 118 13.76 -2.95 -14.19
N ALA A 119 12.76 -3.38 -13.44
CA ALA A 119 12.25 -4.75 -13.45
C ALA A 119 10.75 -4.72 -13.75
N THR A 120 10.30 -5.52 -14.71
CA THR A 120 8.91 -5.56 -15.12
C THR A 120 8.39 -6.99 -15.08
N TRP A 121 7.46 -7.26 -14.18
CA TRP A 121 6.73 -8.52 -14.12
C TRP A 121 5.40 -8.40 -14.86
N SER A 122 5.00 -9.46 -15.55
CA SER A 122 3.68 -9.55 -16.15
C SER A 122 3.01 -10.88 -15.85
N GLY A 123 1.69 -10.84 -15.80
CA GLY A 123 0.84 -11.98 -15.49
C GLY A 123 -0.63 -11.59 -15.46
N ARG A 124 -1.38 -12.17 -14.53
CA ARG A 124 -2.84 -12.08 -14.47
C ARG A 124 -3.34 -11.98 -13.03
N LEU A 125 -4.34 -11.13 -12.84
CA LEU A 125 -5.17 -11.09 -11.62
C LEU A 125 -6.45 -11.88 -11.87
N THR A 126 -6.85 -12.70 -10.91
CA THR A 126 -8.05 -13.54 -10.99
C THR A 126 -8.94 -13.40 -9.76
N GLY A 127 -10.24 -13.68 -9.93
CA GLY A 127 -11.25 -13.70 -8.88
C GLY A 127 -12.67 -13.73 -9.43
N ASP A 128 -13.61 -14.39 -8.74
CA ASP A 128 -15.04 -14.48 -9.10
C ASP A 128 -15.29 -14.73 -10.62
N ASP A 129 -14.61 -15.72 -11.20
CA ASP A 129 -14.68 -16.11 -12.62
C ASP A 129 -14.16 -15.06 -13.62
N ARG A 130 -13.45 -14.04 -13.15
CA ARG A 130 -12.85 -12.99 -13.99
C ARG A 130 -11.33 -13.06 -13.96
N GLU A 131 -10.75 -12.51 -15.02
CA GLU A 131 -9.32 -12.36 -15.17
C GLU A 131 -8.99 -11.01 -15.81
N LEU A 132 -7.93 -10.37 -15.32
CA LEU A 132 -7.37 -9.15 -15.91
C LEU A 132 -5.86 -9.31 -16.07
N PRO A 133 -5.28 -8.93 -17.22
CA PRO A 133 -3.83 -8.89 -17.37
C PRO A 133 -3.26 -7.78 -16.50
N ILE A 134 -2.14 -8.06 -15.82
CA ILE A 134 -1.44 -7.11 -14.96
C ILE A 134 0.05 -7.01 -15.32
N THR A 135 0.59 -5.80 -15.17
CA THR A 135 2.03 -5.54 -15.20
C THR A 135 2.46 -4.83 -13.93
N LEU A 136 3.55 -5.29 -13.31
CA LEU A 136 4.21 -4.64 -12.18
C LEU A 136 5.58 -4.15 -12.64
N THR A 137 5.78 -2.84 -12.69
CA THR A 137 7.04 -2.22 -13.08
C THR A 137 7.70 -1.56 -11.88
N VAL A 138 8.94 -1.89 -11.59
CA VAL A 138 9.74 -1.26 -10.55
C VAL A 138 10.94 -0.55 -11.15
N ARG A 139 11.08 0.76 -10.90
CA ARG A 139 12.15 1.58 -11.48
C ARG A 139 12.88 2.38 -10.42
N LEU A 140 14.18 2.60 -10.64
CA LEU A 140 14.95 3.59 -9.90
C LEU A 140 14.90 4.94 -10.63
N GLU A 141 14.29 5.94 -9.99
CA GLU A 141 14.11 7.29 -10.51
C GLU A 141 14.80 8.30 -9.58
N GLY A 142 16.08 8.58 -9.85
CA GLY A 142 16.88 9.49 -9.05
C GLY A 142 17.03 9.02 -7.60
N LEU A 143 16.33 9.69 -6.68
CA LEU A 143 16.31 9.39 -5.24
C LEU A 143 15.09 8.54 -4.80
N HIS A 144 14.30 8.06 -5.75
CA HIS A 144 13.10 7.28 -5.48
C HIS A 144 13.12 5.93 -6.20
N VAL A 145 12.44 4.96 -5.62
CA VAL A 145 12.02 3.74 -6.31
C VAL A 145 10.52 3.86 -6.55
N THR A 146 10.09 3.71 -7.79
CA THR A 146 8.67 3.69 -8.17
C THR A 146 8.24 2.25 -8.40
N LEU A 147 7.11 1.85 -7.82
CA LEU A 147 6.39 0.63 -8.13
C LEU A 147 5.09 1.04 -8.82
N THR A 148 4.95 0.69 -10.09
CA THR A 148 3.75 0.93 -10.88
C THR A 148 3.06 -0.39 -11.19
N ALA A 149 1.83 -0.55 -10.73
CA ALA A 149 0.96 -1.66 -11.08
C ALA A 149 -0.06 -1.18 -12.12
N GLU A 150 -0.26 -1.93 -13.19
CA GLU A 150 -1.24 -1.63 -14.23
C GLU A 150 -2.08 -2.87 -14.54
N ALA A 151 -3.39 -2.81 -14.33
CA ALA A 151 -4.31 -3.88 -14.71
C ALA A 151 -5.35 -3.34 -15.70
N LYS A 152 -5.22 -3.76 -16.97
CA LYS A 152 -6.09 -3.26 -18.03
C LYS A 152 -7.52 -3.78 -17.81
N GLY A 153 -8.46 -2.86 -17.64
CA GLY A 153 -9.86 -3.18 -17.38
C GLY A 153 -10.28 -3.11 -15.92
N ALA A 154 -9.35 -2.81 -15.00
CA ALA A 154 -9.69 -2.50 -13.61
C ALA A 154 -10.16 -1.04 -13.46
N ASP A 155 -11.11 -0.80 -12.56
CA ASP A 155 -11.53 0.56 -12.18
C ASP A 155 -10.65 1.12 -11.06
N ALA A 156 -10.10 0.24 -10.23
CA ALA A 156 -9.15 0.58 -9.19
C ALA A 156 -8.14 -0.54 -8.95
N LEU A 157 -7.02 -0.18 -8.34
CA LEU A 157 -6.02 -1.09 -7.83
C LEU A 157 -5.80 -0.84 -6.34
N VAL A 158 -5.52 -1.91 -5.61
CA VAL A 158 -5.10 -1.85 -4.21
C VAL A 158 -3.72 -2.47 -4.09
N VAL A 159 -2.74 -1.70 -3.63
CA VAL A 159 -1.39 -2.23 -3.33
C VAL A 159 -1.32 -2.59 -1.85
N HIS A 160 -1.04 -3.87 -1.58
CA HIS A 160 -0.98 -4.45 -0.24
C HIS A 160 0.44 -4.36 0.31
N SER A 161 0.73 -3.30 1.06
CA SER A 161 2.02 -3.13 1.72
C SER A 161 2.05 -3.83 3.09
N HIS A 162 3.24 -4.15 3.58
CA HIS A 162 3.34 -4.63 4.96
C HIS A 162 2.91 -3.56 5.97
N GLN A 163 2.31 -4.00 7.07
CA GLN A 163 1.90 -3.10 8.14
C GLN A 163 3.12 -2.56 8.91
N GLU A 164 3.32 -1.25 8.84
CA GLU A 164 4.32 -0.54 9.63
C GLU A 164 3.59 0.18 10.79
N LEU A 165 3.86 -0.21 12.03
CA LEU A 165 3.07 0.24 13.20
C LEU A 165 3.25 1.74 13.50
N ALA A 166 4.37 2.32 13.09
CA ALA A 166 4.72 3.73 13.29
C ALA A 166 4.46 4.59 12.04
N THR A 167 3.50 4.20 11.18
CA THR A 167 3.15 5.02 10.01
C THR A 167 2.57 6.38 10.41
N ARG A 168 3.23 7.45 9.96
CA ARG A 168 2.85 8.84 10.25
C ARG A 168 2.54 9.60 8.96
N GLY A 169 1.38 10.25 8.92
CA GLY A 169 1.00 11.09 7.79
C GLY A 169 1.87 12.34 7.69
N LEU A 170 2.01 12.86 6.48
CA LEU A 170 2.72 14.10 6.16
C LEU A 170 1.71 15.06 5.52
N GLY A 171 1.65 16.31 5.97
CA GLY A 171 0.55 17.26 5.72
C GLY A 171 0.21 17.55 4.26
N SER A 172 1.07 17.13 3.33
CA SER A 172 0.87 17.18 1.87
C SER A 172 -0.32 16.34 1.38
N GLY A 173 -0.71 15.30 2.12
CA GLY A 173 -1.84 14.45 1.73
C GLY A 173 -2.55 13.73 2.87
N LEU A 174 -1.96 13.66 4.05
CA LEU A 174 -2.51 12.99 5.23
C LEU A 174 -2.27 13.84 6.48
N PRO A 175 -3.09 13.72 7.53
CA PRO A 175 -2.88 14.50 8.75
C PRO A 175 -1.54 14.15 9.40
N GLU A 176 -0.83 15.15 9.95
CA GLU A 176 0.52 15.03 10.54
C GLU A 176 0.55 14.31 11.89
N ARG A 177 0.10 13.06 11.90
CA ARG A 177 -0.05 12.22 13.09
C ARG A 177 0.12 10.76 12.74
N LEU A 178 0.16 9.92 13.77
CA LEU A 178 0.04 8.47 13.60
C LEU A 178 -1.31 8.12 12.96
N LEU A 179 -1.27 7.29 11.92
CA LEU A 179 -2.44 6.93 11.10
C LEU A 179 -3.11 5.62 11.51
N ARG A 180 -2.53 4.92 12.49
CA ARG A 180 -2.89 3.57 12.95
C ARG A 180 -4.40 3.36 13.13
N GLN A 181 -4.85 2.13 12.80
CA GLN A 181 -6.23 1.63 13.04
C GLN A 181 -7.33 2.44 12.33
N ARG A 182 -6.97 3.21 11.31
CA ARG A 182 -7.88 4.08 10.56
C ARG A 182 -7.56 4.04 9.09
N ALA A 183 -8.54 4.43 8.28
CA ALA A 183 -8.37 4.62 6.86
C ALA A 183 -8.59 6.09 6.51
N TRP A 184 -7.88 6.56 5.48
CA TRP A 184 -7.79 7.96 5.12
C TRP A 184 -7.81 8.11 3.61
N TRP A 185 -8.60 9.06 3.10
CA TRP A 185 -8.40 9.53 1.74
C TRP A 185 -7.12 10.37 1.66
N VAL A 186 -6.31 10.12 0.64
CA VAL A 186 -5.02 10.75 0.43
C VAL A 186 -5.19 11.97 -0.48
N GLY A 187 -4.97 13.15 0.09
CA GLY A 187 -5.06 14.42 -0.61
C GLY A 187 -6.50 14.82 -0.98
N SER A 188 -6.74 16.12 -1.02
CA SER A 188 -8.00 16.71 -1.51
C SER A 188 -7.94 17.10 -3.00
N GLY A 189 -6.73 17.26 -3.54
CA GLY A 189 -6.48 17.73 -4.91
C GLY A 189 -6.21 16.61 -5.94
N PRO A 190 -6.17 16.97 -7.23
CA PRO A 190 -5.95 16.02 -8.31
C PRO A 190 -4.47 15.60 -8.48
N GLY A 191 -3.52 16.23 -7.78
CA GLY A 191 -2.08 15.90 -7.87
C GLY A 191 -1.72 14.52 -7.31
N PRO A 192 -0.64 13.87 -7.79
CA PRO A 192 -0.05 12.75 -7.04
C PRO A 192 0.50 13.31 -5.71
N VAL A 193 0.48 12.49 -4.66
CA VAL A 193 1.09 12.87 -3.38
C VAL A 193 2.43 12.17 -3.31
N THR A 194 3.53 12.91 -3.48
CA THR A 194 4.89 12.35 -3.57
C THR A 194 5.41 11.84 -2.24
N GLU A 195 4.93 12.38 -1.12
CA GLU A 195 5.30 12.00 0.25
C GLU A 195 4.05 12.06 1.13
N ALA A 196 3.20 11.03 1.08
CA ALA A 196 1.94 10.97 1.83
C ALA A 196 2.18 10.61 3.31
N TYR A 197 3.10 9.68 3.57
CA TYR A 197 3.42 9.23 4.92
C TYR A 197 4.87 8.73 5.03
N SER A 198 5.37 8.68 6.26
CA SER A 198 6.62 7.98 6.60
C SER A 198 6.34 6.62 7.24
N THR A 199 7.29 5.69 7.11
CA THR A 199 7.25 4.36 7.71
C THR A 199 8.20 4.23 8.90
N SER A 200 8.07 3.17 9.71
CA SER A 200 9.07 2.80 10.73
C SER A 200 10.45 2.49 10.15
N LEU A 201 10.54 2.20 8.85
CA LEU A 201 11.81 1.95 8.17
C LEU A 201 12.56 3.26 7.84
N GLY A 202 11.99 4.43 8.15
CA GLY A 202 12.57 5.72 7.80
C GLY A 202 12.42 6.06 6.31
N THR A 203 11.54 5.35 5.58
CA THR A 203 11.22 5.68 4.17
C THR A 203 9.99 6.56 4.08
N LEU A 204 9.96 7.42 3.05
CA LEU A 204 8.77 8.19 2.71
C LEU A 204 8.05 7.51 1.56
N VAL A 205 6.73 7.45 1.64
CA VAL A 205 5.87 6.79 0.67
C VAL A 205 4.92 7.80 0.03
N GLY A 206 4.92 7.84 -1.29
CA GLY A 206 3.96 8.57 -2.11
C GLY A 206 2.97 7.65 -2.80
N VAL A 207 1.81 8.20 -3.17
CA VAL A 207 0.73 7.49 -3.87
C VAL A 207 0.25 8.32 -5.06
N GLY A 208 0.22 7.70 -6.22
CA GLY A 208 -0.28 8.22 -7.49
C GLY A 208 -1.21 7.21 -8.19
N PRO A 209 -1.58 7.45 -9.47
CA PRO A 209 -1.17 8.55 -10.32
C PRO A 209 -1.96 9.84 -10.02
N ARG A 210 -1.69 10.88 -10.80
CA ARG A 210 -2.48 12.12 -10.81
C ARG A 210 -3.91 11.82 -11.27
N GLY A 211 -4.89 12.55 -10.71
CA GLY A 211 -6.27 12.57 -11.18
C GLY A 211 -7.17 11.46 -10.62
N SER A 212 -6.61 10.50 -9.87
CA SER A 212 -7.37 9.43 -9.22
C SER A 212 -7.78 9.77 -7.79
N ALA A 213 -8.84 9.14 -7.30
CA ALA A 213 -9.09 9.08 -5.86
C ALA A 213 -8.13 8.07 -5.24
N ARG A 214 -7.48 8.44 -4.13
CA ARG A 214 -6.48 7.60 -3.47
C ARG A 214 -6.79 7.48 -1.99
N GLY A 215 -6.57 6.31 -1.43
CA GLY A 215 -6.81 6.03 -0.02
C GLY A 215 -5.68 5.22 0.59
N VAL A 216 -5.52 5.32 1.91
CA VAL A 216 -4.67 4.42 2.69
C VAL A 216 -5.51 3.82 3.80
N ASP A 217 -5.55 2.50 3.89
CA ASP A 217 -6.26 1.76 4.93
C ASP A 217 -5.27 1.05 5.85
N LEU A 218 -5.27 1.43 7.13
CA LEU A 218 -4.47 0.84 8.19
C LEU A 218 -5.34 0.22 9.29
N ARG A 219 -6.62 -0.06 9.00
CA ARG A 219 -7.55 -0.66 9.96
C ARG A 219 -7.21 -2.12 10.26
N ARG A 220 -6.74 -2.86 9.25
CA ARG A 220 -6.42 -4.28 9.37
C ARG A 220 -5.04 -4.51 9.97
N MET A 221 -4.91 -5.60 10.71
CA MET A 221 -3.62 -6.09 11.18
C MET A 221 -2.99 -6.96 10.10
N GLY A 222 -1.69 -6.81 9.88
CA GLY A 222 -0.90 -7.60 8.94
C GLY A 222 -0.51 -6.89 7.63
N HIS A 223 -1.32 -5.94 7.15
CA HIS A 223 -1.04 -5.15 5.95
C HIS A 223 -1.58 -3.71 6.04
N THR A 224 -1.05 -2.85 5.18
CA THR A 224 -1.54 -1.49 4.89
C THR A 224 -1.92 -1.45 3.42
N ASP A 225 -3.15 -1.06 3.12
CA ASP A 225 -3.69 -1.06 1.75
C ASP A 225 -3.66 0.33 1.15
N LEU A 226 -3.11 0.45 -0.05
CA LEU A 226 -3.08 1.69 -0.83
C LEU A 226 -4.09 1.58 -1.96
N HIS A 227 -5.23 2.25 -1.79
CA HIS A 227 -6.32 2.29 -2.76
C HIS A 227 -6.05 3.36 -3.81
N VAL A 228 -6.20 3.01 -5.08
CA VAL A 228 -6.05 3.92 -6.20
C VAL A 228 -7.16 3.65 -7.20
N TRP A 229 -8.13 4.57 -7.32
CA TRP A 229 -9.22 4.50 -8.29
C TRP A 229 -8.75 4.91 -9.69
N SER A 230 -7.94 4.03 -10.26
CA SER A 230 -7.45 4.03 -11.63
C SER A 230 -6.97 2.63 -11.98
N SER A 231 -6.96 2.29 -13.28
CA SER A 231 -6.35 1.06 -13.79
C SER A 231 -4.83 0.99 -13.63
N SER A 232 -4.20 2.10 -13.17
CA SER A 232 -2.77 2.19 -12.86
C SER A 232 -2.59 2.77 -11.46
N ALA A 233 -1.72 2.17 -10.65
CA ALA A 233 -1.36 2.61 -9.32
C ALA A 233 0.15 2.78 -9.23
N THR A 234 0.61 3.93 -8.74
CA THR A 234 2.03 4.20 -8.54
C THR A 234 2.30 4.43 -7.07
N VAL A 235 3.20 3.61 -6.51
CA VAL A 235 3.74 3.78 -5.16
C VAL A 235 5.18 4.22 -5.29
N THR A 236 5.49 5.39 -4.74
CA THR A 236 6.85 5.94 -4.76
C THR A 236 7.46 5.80 -3.38
N VAL A 237 8.69 5.30 -3.28
CA VAL A 237 9.41 5.18 -2.00
C VAL A 237 10.78 5.81 -2.12
N THR A 238 11.25 6.49 -1.07
CA THR A 238 12.64 6.99 -1.05
C THR A 238 13.64 5.83 -1.21
N SER A 239 14.65 6.00 -2.05
CA SER A 239 15.67 4.97 -2.36
C SER A 239 16.73 4.81 -1.26
N TYR A 240 16.45 5.36 -0.08
CA TYR A 240 17.27 5.38 1.12
C TYR A 240 16.35 5.51 2.35
N ARG A 241 16.86 5.14 3.51
CA ARG A 241 16.22 5.39 4.81
C ARG A 241 16.74 6.70 5.37
N ARG A 242 15.85 7.58 5.84
CA ARG A 242 16.24 8.68 6.72
C ARG A 242 16.58 8.09 8.08
N MET A 243 17.71 8.47 8.65
CA MET A 243 18.00 8.23 10.07
C MET A 243 16.90 8.94 10.85
N VAL A 244 16.12 8.20 11.63
CA VAL A 244 15.20 8.79 12.59
C VAL A 244 16.06 9.08 13.81
N GLU A 245 16.36 10.36 14.08
CA GLU A 245 16.86 10.76 15.39
C GLU A 245 15.68 10.60 16.36
N GLU A 246 15.85 9.71 17.36
CA GLU A 246 14.89 9.50 18.45
C GLU A 246 14.92 10.64 19.47
#